data_AF-A0A7C3XD54-F1
#
_entry.id   AF-A0A7C3XD54-F1
#
_cell.length_a   1.000
_cell.length_b   1.000
_cell.length_c   1.000
_cell.angle_alpha   90.00
_cell.angle_beta   90.00
_cell.angle_gamma   90.00
#
_symmetry.space_group_name_H-M   'P 1'
#
loop_
_entity.id
_entity.type
_entity.pdbx_description
1 polymer ?
#
loop_
_entity_poly.entity_id
_entity_poly.type
_entity_poly.pdbx_seq_one_letter_code
_entity_poly.pdbx_strand_id
1 'polypeptide(L)' 'MGADEIEGSIKALERRKKELEDSFDSLEKRHKSGEVSEDEYQSERKKIEREFVEVMDRLAQYRFQRTGFSG' A
#
# COMPACT_ATOMS: atom_id res chain seq x y z
N MET A 1 -5.48 21.45 -7.51
CA MET A 1 -5.71 20.76 -6.23
C MET A 1 -5.21 21.67 -5.13
N GLY A 2 -5.99 21.86 -4.06
CA GLY A 2 -5.55 22.64 -2.90
C GLY A 2 -4.52 21.85 -2.06
N ALA A 3 -3.72 22.54 -1.24
CA ALA A 3 -2.77 21.89 -0.34
C ALA A 3 -3.46 20.86 0.59
N ASP A 4 -4.66 21.19 1.07
CA ASP A 4 -5.48 20.31 1.92
C ASP A 4 -5.94 19.03 1.19
N GLU A 5 -6.18 19.11 -0.12
CA GLU A 5 -6.59 17.98 -0.96
C GLU A 5 -5.43 17.00 -1.18
N ILE A 6 -4.21 17.54 -1.35
CA ILE A 6 -2.98 16.74 -1.45
C ILE A 6 -2.70 16.04 -0.12
N GLU A 7 -2.84 16.74 1.01
CA GLU A 7 -2.62 16.16 2.34
C GLU A 7 -3.64 15.06 2.65
N GLY A 8 -4.91 15.27 2.32
CA GLY A 8 -5.95 14.24 2.45
C GLY A 8 -5.65 12.99 1.63
N SER A 9 -5.18 13.18 0.38
CA SER A 9 -4.79 12.09 -0.51
C SER A 9 -3.59 11.29 0.03
N ILE A 10 -2.58 11.98 0.57
CA ILE A 10 -1.42 11.33 1.20
C ILE A 10 -1.86 10.49 2.42
N LYS A 11 -2.70 11.04 3.31
CA LYS A 11 -3.20 10.31 4.49
C LYS A 11 -4.01 9.07 4.11
N ALA A 12 -4.85 9.16 3.07
CA ALA A 12 -5.60 8.02 2.57
C ALA A 12 -4.69 6.92 2.02
N LEU A 13 -3.66 7.28 1.25
CA LEU A 13 -2.69 6.34 0.73
C LEU A 13 -1.82 5.71 1.83
N GLU A 14 -1.42 6.48 2.84
CA GLU A 14 -0.67 5.96 4.01
C GLU A 14 -1.50 4.95 4.79
N ARG A 15 -2.80 5.21 4.97
CA ARG A 15 -3.71 4.24 5.55
C ARG A 15 -3.80 2.97 4.70
N ARG A 16 -3.94 3.11 3.37
CA ARG A 16 -4.01 1.95 2.47
C ARG A 16 -2.73 1.12 2.50
N LYS A 17 -1.57 1.78 2.52
CA LYS A 17 -0.26 1.14 2.70
C LYS A 17 -0.25 0.26 3.95
N LYS A 18 -0.70 0.80 5.08
CA LYS A 18 -0.77 0.05 6.35
C LYS A 18 -1.72 -1.14 6.26
N GLU A 19 -2.91 -0.97 5.67
CA GLU A 19 -3.86 -2.07 5.46
C GLU A 19 -3.25 -3.21 4.60
N LEU A 20 -2.42 -2.88 3.62
CA LEU A 20 -1.71 -3.86 2.79
C LEU A 20 -0.60 -4.57 3.57
N GLU A 21 0.14 -3.86 4.41
CA GLU A 21 1.12 -4.44 5.34
C GLU A 21 0.44 -5.43 6.31
N ASP A 22 -0.67 -5.03 6.92
CA ASP A 22 -1.47 -5.89 7.81
C ASP A 22 -2.03 -7.12 7.06
N SER A 23 -2.42 -6.93 5.80
CA SER A 23 -2.91 -8.03 4.94
C SER A 23 -1.79 -9.02 4.59
N PHE A 24 -0.58 -8.54 4.35
CA PHE A 24 0.58 -9.40 4.10
C PHE A 24 0.93 -10.22 5.34
N ASP A 25 0.97 -9.59 6.52
CA ASP A 25 1.21 -10.27 7.79
C ASP A 25 0.15 -11.34 8.09
N SER A 26 -1.12 -11.04 7.82
CA SER A 26 -2.22 -12.00 7.97
C SER A 26 -2.08 -13.18 7.02
N LEU A 27 -1.78 -12.92 5.75
CA LEU A 27 -1.54 -13.95 4.74
C LEU A 27 -0.36 -14.85 5.12
N GLU A 28 0.73 -14.27 5.63
CA GLU A 28 1.91 -15.02 6.06
C GLU A 28 1.59 -15.93 7.26
N LYS A 29 0.83 -15.44 8.24
CA LYS A 29 0.37 -16.24 9.40
C LYS A 29 -0.49 -17.42 8.95
N ARG A 30 -1.45 -17.17 8.04
CA ARG A 30 -2.33 -18.21 7.49
C ARG A 30 -1.57 -19.26 6.69
N HIS A 31 -0.53 -18.85 5.96
CA HIS A 31 0.33 -19.79 5.25
C HIS A 31 1.15 -20.64 6.23
N LYS A 32 1.74 -20.01 7.25
CA LYS A 32 2.51 -20.70 8.30
C LYS A 32 1.65 -21.67 9.12
N SER A 33 0.36 -21.39 9.31
CA SER A 33 -0.59 -22.30 9.98
C SER A 33 -1.14 -23.41 9.08
N GLY A 34 -0.86 -23.36 7.77
CA GLY A 34 -1.37 -24.31 6.78
C GLY A 34 -2.82 -24.07 6.36
N GLU A 35 -3.39 -22.91 6.68
CA GLU A 35 -4.76 -22.52 6.28
C GLU A 35 -4.88 -22.16 4.80
N VAL A 36 -3.77 -21.86 4.14
CA VAL A 36 -3.69 -21.62 2.69
C VAL A 36 -2.56 -22.43 2.09
N SER A 37 -2.77 -22.94 0.87
CA SER A 37 -1.72 -23.62 0.12
C SER A 37 -0.63 -22.65 -0.35
N GLU A 38 0.53 -23.19 -0.75
CA GLU A 38 1.61 -22.39 -1.34
C GLU A 38 1.13 -21.64 -2.59
N ASP A 39 0.33 -22.27 -3.47
CA ASP A 39 -0.17 -21.64 -4.69
C ASP A 39 -1.14 -20.48 -4.38
N GLU A 40 -2.04 -20.67 -3.41
CA GLU A 40 -2.93 -19.60 -2.93
C GLU A 40 -2.13 -18.46 -2.28
N TYR A 41 -1.15 -18.80 -1.44
CA TYR A 41 -0.25 -17.84 -0.82
C TYR A 41 0.47 -17.00 -1.88
N GLN A 42 1.09 -17.63 -2.88
CA GLN A 42 1.81 -16.93 -3.95
C GLN A 42 0.90 -16.02 -4.78
N SER A 43 -0.31 -16.49 -5.10
CA SER A 43 -1.30 -15.73 -5.86
C SER A 43 -1.76 -14.48 -5.10
N GLU A 44 -2.15 -14.64 -3.83
CA GLU A 44 -2.62 -13.54 -2.99
C GLU A 44 -1.49 -12.57 -2.66
N ARG A 45 -0.29 -13.09 -2.35
CA ARG A 45 0.90 -12.27 -2.08
C ARG A 45 1.22 -11.35 -3.26
N LYS A 46 1.19 -11.89 -4.47
CA LYS A 46 1.47 -11.12 -5.69
C LYS A 46 0.43 -10.02 -5.94
N LYS A 47 -0.83 -10.21 -5.53
CA LYS A 47 -1.85 -9.15 -5.60
C LYS A 47 -1.56 -8.04 -4.60
N ILE A 48 -1.25 -8.39 -3.35
CA ILE A 48 -0.89 -7.43 -2.30
C ILE A 48 0.36 -6.62 -2.70
N GLU A 49 1.40 -7.29 -3.20
CA GLU A 49 2.64 -6.66 -3.65
C GLU A 49 2.41 -5.64 -4.78
N ARG A 50 1.59 -6.00 -5.79
CA ARG A 50 1.25 -5.09 -6.89
C ARG A 50 0.56 -3.84 -6.38
N GLU A 51 -0.46 -4.01 -5.55
CA GLU A 51 -1.20 -2.88 -5.00
C GLU A 51 -0.31 -2.01 -4.10
N PHE A 52 0.57 -2.62 -3.31
CA PHE A 52 1.52 -1.91 -2.47
C PHE A 52 2.47 -1.03 -3.30
N VAL A 53 3.01 -1.55 -4.39
CA VAL A 53 3.87 -0.78 -5.31
C VAL A 53 3.10 0.40 -5.91
N GLU A 54 1.86 0.21 -6.34
CA GLU A 54 1.03 1.30 -6.89
C GLU A 54 0.72 2.39 -5.85
N VAL A 55 0.42 2.01 -4.61
CA VAL A 55 0.20 2.94 -3.50
C VAL A 55 1.48 3.72 -3.20
N MET A 56 2.62 3.05 -3.17
CA MET A 56 3.92 3.68 -2.92
C MET A 56 4.32 4.64 -4.04
N ASP A 57 4.07 4.30 -5.30
CA ASP A 57 4.32 5.18 -6.44
C ASP A 57 3.45 6.44 -6.35
N ARG A 58 2.15 6.31 -6.08
CA ARG A 58 1.26 7.45 -5.88
C ARG A 58 1.67 8.32 -4.69
N LEU A 59 2.10 7.70 -3.58
CA LEU A 59 2.64 8.44 -2.43
C LEU A 59 3.86 9.26 -2.81
N ALA A 60 4.79 8.68 -3.59
CA ALA A 60 5.96 9.39 -4.08
C ALA A 60 5.58 10.59 -4.95
N GLN A 61 4.62 10.41 -5.88
CA GLN A 61 4.11 11.48 -6.74
C GLN A 61 3.48 12.62 -5.93
N TYR A 62 2.58 12.33 -4.98
CA TYR A 62 1.94 13.37 -4.16
C TYR A 62 2.93 14.08 -3.23
N ARG A 63 3.89 13.36 -2.65
CA ARG A 63 4.93 13.96 -1.82
C ARG A 63 5.84 14.88 -2.65
N PHE A 64 6.18 14.49 -3.87
CA PHE A 64 6.94 15.33 -4.80
C PHE A 64 6.16 16.60 -5.16
N GLN A 65 4.87 16.49 -5.49
CA GLN A 65 4.02 17.65 -5.77
C GLN A 65 3.90 18.59 -4.56
N ARG A 66 3.78 18.05 -3.34
CA ARG A 66 3.76 18.83 -2.10
C ARG A 66 5.04 19.64 -1.92
N THR A 67 6.20 19.05 -2.19
CA THR A 67 7.50 19.73 -2.07
C THR A 67 7.76 20.72 -3.20
N GLY A 68 7.31 20.42 -4.43
CA GLY A 68 7.41 21.31 -5.59
C GLY A 68 6.56 22.59 -5.52
N PHE A 69 5.60 22.66 -4.58
CA PHE A 69 4.77 23.85 -4.31
C PHE A 69 5.42 24.88 -3.37
N SER A 70 6.64 24.61 -2.85
CA SER A 70 7.34 25.50 -1.92
C SER A 70 8.31 26.50 -2.59
N GLY A 71 8.16 26.74 -3.90
CA GLY A 71 8.99 27.66 -4.69
C GLY A 71 8.24 28.89 -5.15
#